data_AF-T1AI99-F1
#
_entry.id   AF-T1AI99-F1
#
_cell.length_a   1.000
_cell.length_b   1.000
_cell.length_c   1.000
_cell.angle_alpha   90.00
_cell.angle_beta   90.00
_cell.angle_gamma   90.00
#
_symmetry.space_group_name_H-M   'P 1'
#
loop_
_entity.id
_entity.type
_entity.pdbx_description
1 polymer ?
#
loop_
_entity_poly.entity_id
_entity_poly.type
_entity_poly.pdbx_seq_one_letter_code
_entity_poly.pdbx_strand_id
1 'polypeptide(L)'
;DAFSKDPGVMDVLVPTLDKPLESVLTESNRLMAGRWSYACVRHGVELSMARKVAGIVTAPLNKKMLHAAGYQYPGHTELIAALTNTEHYGMMLVGGPLRVILVTTHIPFRDIASKITKARVLETIRLAKQATEYLGLERPKIAVAALNPHAGEASLFG
;
A
#
# COMPACT_ATOMS: atom_id res chain seq x y z
N ASP A 1 -20.31 -20.76 2.64
CA ASP A 1 -19.37 -19.63 2.83
C ASP A 1 -18.40 -19.95 3.95
N ALA A 2 -17.13 -19.63 3.79
CA ALA A 2 -16.06 -19.98 4.74
C ALA A 2 -15.94 -18.99 5.94
N PHE A 3 -16.87 -18.05 6.06
CA PHE A 3 -16.86 -16.98 7.06
C PHE A 3 -18.18 -16.95 7.82
N SER A 4 -18.11 -16.66 9.12
CA SER A 4 -19.28 -16.45 9.97
C SER A 4 -20.09 -15.24 9.49
N LYS A 5 -21.42 -15.33 9.64
CA LYS A 5 -22.36 -14.23 9.40
C LYS A 5 -22.97 -13.68 10.69
N ASP A 6 -22.51 -14.19 11.83
CA ASP A 6 -23.06 -13.84 13.14
C ASP A 6 -22.56 -12.45 13.58
N PRO A 7 -23.46 -11.53 13.97
CA PRO A 7 -23.06 -10.22 14.47
C PRO A 7 -22.12 -10.31 15.68
N GLY A 8 -21.04 -9.53 15.67
CA GLY A 8 -20.07 -9.49 16.78
C GLY A 8 -19.04 -10.63 16.76
N VAL A 9 -19.09 -11.54 15.79
CA VAL A 9 -18.06 -12.56 15.58
C VAL A 9 -17.05 -12.08 14.55
N MET A 10 -15.76 -12.30 14.84
CA MET A 10 -14.66 -12.07 13.90
C MET A 10 -13.93 -13.38 13.66
N ASP A 11 -13.94 -13.86 12.43
CA ASP A 11 -13.15 -15.03 12.04
C ASP A 11 -11.66 -14.72 12.13
N VAL A 12 -10.91 -15.55 12.84
CA VAL A 12 -9.45 -15.46 12.93
C VAL A 12 -8.86 -16.55 12.05
N LEU A 13 -8.33 -16.13 10.90
CA LEU A 13 -7.63 -17.02 9.99
C LEU A 13 -6.12 -17.00 10.29
N VAL A 14 -5.53 -18.17 10.49
CA VAL A 14 -4.09 -18.32 10.71
C VAL A 14 -3.48 -18.98 9.48
N PRO A 15 -2.63 -18.27 8.71
CA PRO A 15 -1.91 -18.87 7.59
C PRO A 15 -1.07 -20.07 8.04
N THR A 16 -0.95 -21.08 7.18
CA THR A 16 -0.11 -22.24 7.48
C THR A 16 1.38 -21.87 7.34
N LEU A 17 2.15 -22.07 8.42
CA LEU A 17 3.60 -21.99 8.46
C LEU A 17 4.15 -23.15 9.29
N ASP A 18 5.40 -23.54 9.01
CA ASP A 18 6.06 -24.72 9.61
C ASP A 18 6.16 -24.66 11.14
N LYS A 19 6.15 -23.45 11.74
CA LYS A 19 6.28 -23.24 13.18
C LYS A 19 5.33 -22.15 13.67
N PRO A 20 4.61 -22.38 14.79
CA PRO A 20 3.75 -21.36 15.41
C PRO A 20 4.60 -20.20 15.93
N LEU A 21 4.04 -18.98 15.91
CA LEU A 21 4.69 -17.83 16.55
C LEU A 21 4.63 -18.00 18.07
N GLU A 22 5.78 -18.24 18.69
CA GLU A 22 5.90 -18.24 20.15
C GLU A 22 5.93 -16.81 20.70
N SER A 23 5.29 -16.59 21.85
CA SER A 23 5.11 -15.26 22.47
C SER A 23 6.37 -14.68 23.12
N VAL A 24 7.45 -15.46 23.23
CA VAL A 24 8.70 -15.02 23.87
C VAL A 24 9.53 -14.19 22.89
N LEU A 25 10.01 -13.02 23.28
CA LEU A 25 10.85 -12.19 22.41
C LEU A 25 12.31 -12.69 22.39
N THR A 26 12.59 -13.69 21.55
CA THR A 26 13.94 -14.14 21.20
C THR A 26 14.33 -13.64 19.79
N GLU A 27 15.63 -13.67 19.44
CA GLU A 27 16.06 -13.32 18.08
C GLU A 27 15.47 -14.28 17.03
N SER A 28 15.36 -15.58 17.36
CA SER A 28 14.64 -16.57 16.56
C SER A 28 13.17 -16.17 16.34
N ASN A 29 12.50 -15.67 17.39
CA ASN A 29 11.09 -15.29 17.32
C ASN A 29 10.88 -13.98 16.55
N ARG A 30 11.89 -13.10 16.52
CA ARG A 30 11.90 -11.91 15.66
C ARG A 30 12.01 -12.25 14.17
N LEU A 31 12.89 -13.19 13.81
CA LEU A 31 12.97 -13.72 12.45
C LEU A 31 11.65 -14.40 12.03
N MET A 32 11.07 -15.18 12.95
CA MET A 32 9.79 -15.83 12.75
C MET A 32 8.66 -14.82 12.54
N ALA A 33 8.65 -13.71 13.30
CA ALA A 33 7.68 -12.62 13.11
C ALA A 33 7.75 -12.00 11.71
N GLY A 34 8.94 -11.90 11.12
CA GLY A 34 9.11 -11.50 9.72
C GLY A 34 8.43 -12.47 8.74
N ARG A 35 8.58 -13.78 8.95
CA ARG A 35 7.91 -14.83 8.15
C ARG A 35 6.39 -14.79 8.31
N TRP A 36 5.89 -14.65 9.54
CA TRP A 36 4.46 -14.50 9.82
C TRP A 36 3.89 -13.23 9.17
N SER A 37 4.60 -12.11 9.23
CA SER A 37 4.16 -10.85 8.59
C SER A 37 3.95 -11.05 7.08
N TYR A 38 4.93 -11.67 6.40
CA TYR A 38 4.78 -12.00 4.98
C TYR A 38 3.62 -12.96 4.71
N ALA A 39 3.51 -14.04 5.51
CA ALA A 39 2.47 -15.05 5.32
C ALA A 39 1.05 -14.47 5.50
N CYS A 40 0.83 -13.59 6.47
CA CYS A 40 -0.45 -12.92 6.67
C CYS A 40 -0.81 -12.00 5.48
N VAL A 41 0.14 -11.20 4.99
CA VAL A 41 -0.09 -10.34 3.82
C VAL A 41 -0.40 -11.19 2.58
N ARG A 42 0.41 -12.22 2.32
CA ARG A 42 0.21 -13.15 1.21
C ARG A 42 -1.17 -13.80 1.26
N HIS A 43 -1.57 -14.31 2.42
CA HIS A 43 -2.86 -14.96 2.59
C HIS A 43 -4.03 -13.98 2.38
N GLY A 44 -3.93 -12.75 2.89
CA GLY A 44 -4.92 -11.71 2.62
C GLY A 44 -5.04 -11.38 1.12
N VAL A 45 -3.91 -11.33 0.40
CA VAL A 45 -3.89 -11.15 -1.06
C VAL A 45 -4.54 -12.33 -1.77
N GLU A 46 -4.21 -13.56 -1.42
CA GLU A 46 -4.81 -14.78 -1.98
C GLU A 46 -6.34 -14.77 -1.82
N LEU A 47 -6.85 -14.45 -0.63
CA LEU A 47 -8.28 -14.35 -0.35
C LEU A 47 -8.96 -13.25 -1.18
N SER A 48 -8.30 -12.09 -1.31
CA SER A 48 -8.83 -10.96 -2.08
C SER A 48 -8.89 -11.27 -3.57
N MET A 49 -7.82 -11.86 -4.12
CA MET A 49 -7.76 -12.28 -5.53
C MET A 49 -8.75 -13.39 -5.84
N ALA A 50 -9.01 -14.29 -4.88
CA ALA A 50 -10.06 -15.31 -4.96
C ALA A 50 -11.49 -14.76 -4.72
N ARG A 51 -11.65 -13.44 -4.55
CA ARG A 51 -12.92 -12.76 -4.25
C ARG A 51 -13.65 -13.32 -3.02
N LYS A 52 -12.91 -13.83 -2.05
CA LYS A 52 -13.42 -14.31 -0.76
C LYS A 52 -13.62 -13.17 0.23
N VAL A 53 -12.90 -12.08 0.06
CA VAL A 53 -13.04 -10.82 0.81
C VAL A 53 -13.07 -9.63 -0.15
N ALA A 54 -13.61 -8.50 0.29
CA ALA A 54 -13.73 -7.29 -0.54
C ALA A 54 -12.45 -6.44 -0.60
N GLY A 55 -11.51 -6.65 0.34
CA GLY A 55 -10.27 -5.90 0.42
C GLY A 55 -9.44 -6.29 1.64
N ILE A 56 -8.31 -5.61 1.82
CA ILE A 56 -7.34 -5.87 2.89
C ILE A 56 -7.10 -4.59 3.68
N VAL A 57 -7.12 -4.70 5.00
CA VAL A 57 -6.60 -3.68 5.92
C VAL A 57 -5.36 -4.27 6.59
N THR A 58 -4.22 -3.60 6.46
CA THR A 58 -2.95 -4.11 6.98
C THR A 58 -2.59 -3.45 8.31
N ALA A 59 -2.32 -4.26 9.33
CA ALA A 59 -1.61 -3.81 10.53
C ALA A 59 -0.15 -3.43 10.19
N PRO A 60 0.53 -2.61 11.01
CA PRO A 60 1.93 -2.29 10.77
C PRO A 60 2.83 -3.54 10.85
N LEU A 61 3.90 -3.57 10.05
CA LEU A 61 4.94 -4.60 10.09
C LEU A 61 6.33 -4.01 10.29
N ASN A 62 7.28 -4.83 10.75
CA ASN A 62 8.68 -4.43 10.91
C ASN A 62 9.49 -4.80 9.66
N LYS A 63 9.89 -3.80 8.88
CA LYS A 63 10.65 -3.97 7.62
C LYS A 63 11.98 -4.69 7.83
N LYS A 64 12.69 -4.39 8.92
CA LYS A 64 13.98 -5.03 9.24
C LYS A 64 13.81 -6.54 9.42
N MET A 65 12.73 -6.96 10.07
CA MET A 65 12.45 -8.38 10.31
C MET A 65 11.93 -9.08 9.05
N LEU A 66 11.14 -8.39 8.23
CA LEU A 66 10.73 -8.88 6.91
C LEU A 66 11.96 -9.18 6.02
N HIS A 67 12.93 -8.26 5.98
CA HIS A 67 14.17 -8.43 5.23
C HIS A 67 15.04 -9.56 5.81
N ALA A 68 15.20 -9.61 7.14
CA ALA A 68 15.95 -10.68 7.81
C ALA A 68 15.34 -12.06 7.52
N ALA A 69 14.02 -12.14 7.35
CA ALA A 69 13.29 -13.35 6.97
C ALA A 69 13.44 -13.75 5.49
N GLY A 70 14.17 -12.97 4.68
CA GLY A 70 14.45 -13.26 3.27
C GLY A 70 13.57 -12.50 2.28
N TYR A 71 12.65 -11.64 2.74
CA TYR A 71 11.69 -10.94 1.87
C TYR A 71 12.12 -9.48 1.67
N GLN A 72 12.79 -9.19 0.55
CA GLN A 72 13.40 -7.90 0.24
C GLN A 72 12.41 -6.87 -0.33
N TYR A 73 11.33 -6.58 0.40
CA TYR A 73 10.33 -5.58 -0.01
C TYR A 73 10.46 -4.29 0.81
N PRO A 74 10.39 -3.11 0.18
CA PRO A 74 10.40 -1.82 0.89
C PRO A 74 9.22 -1.63 1.86
N GLY A 75 8.09 -2.31 1.65
CA GLY A 75 6.90 -2.23 2.48
C GLY A 75 5.72 -3.04 1.93
N HIS A 76 4.53 -2.79 2.50
CA HIS A 76 3.30 -3.45 2.08
C HIS A 76 2.95 -3.18 0.62
N THR A 77 3.09 -1.93 0.17
CA THR A 77 2.69 -1.52 -1.18
C THR A 77 3.44 -2.33 -2.24
N GLU A 78 4.77 -2.41 -2.14
CA GLU A 78 5.61 -3.16 -3.08
C GLU A 78 5.40 -4.67 -2.96
N LEU A 79 5.22 -5.19 -1.73
CA LEU A 79 4.92 -6.60 -1.50
C LEU A 79 3.59 -7.01 -2.16
N ILE A 80 2.52 -6.25 -1.92
CA ILE A 80 1.20 -6.53 -2.48
C ILE A 80 1.26 -6.41 -4.00
N ALA A 81 1.88 -5.35 -4.53
CA ALA A 81 2.03 -5.17 -5.98
C ALA A 81 2.75 -6.35 -6.64
N ALA A 82 3.82 -6.87 -6.02
CA ALA A 82 4.50 -8.06 -6.53
C ALA A 82 3.62 -9.32 -6.50
N LEU A 83 2.86 -9.53 -5.42
CA LEU A 83 1.96 -10.67 -5.28
C LEU A 83 0.76 -10.62 -6.24
N THR A 84 0.31 -9.43 -6.63
CA THR A 84 -0.82 -9.23 -7.56
C THR A 84 -0.37 -8.98 -8.99
N ASN A 85 0.93 -9.00 -9.27
CA ASN A 85 1.51 -8.62 -10.56
C ASN A 85 1.03 -7.23 -11.05
N THR A 86 0.95 -6.27 -10.12
CA THR A 86 0.52 -4.90 -10.40
C THR A 86 1.72 -4.03 -10.73
N GLU A 87 1.76 -3.50 -11.94
CA GLU A 87 2.83 -2.61 -12.40
C GLU A 87 2.65 -1.17 -11.90
N HIS A 88 1.41 -0.68 -11.90
CA HIS A 88 1.08 0.72 -11.59
C HIS A 88 0.29 0.82 -10.28
N TYR A 89 0.83 1.54 -9.30
CA TYR A 89 0.20 1.77 -8.00
C TYR A 89 0.61 3.12 -7.42
N GLY A 90 -0.21 3.65 -6.51
CA GLY A 90 0.01 4.96 -5.88
C GLY A 90 -0.51 5.01 -4.46
N MET A 91 0.05 5.93 -3.66
CA MET A 91 -0.38 6.17 -2.29
C MET A 91 -1.37 7.32 -2.24
N MET A 92 -2.59 7.05 -1.76
CA MET A 92 -3.62 8.06 -1.50
C MET A 92 -3.89 8.18 -0.01
N LEU A 93 -3.87 9.41 0.49
CA LEU A 93 -4.30 9.78 1.84
C LEU A 93 -5.75 10.24 1.75
N VAL A 94 -6.62 9.72 2.61
CA VAL A 94 -8.04 10.06 2.66
C VAL A 94 -8.39 10.50 4.07
N GLY A 95 -8.93 11.71 4.21
CA GLY A 95 -9.33 12.29 5.49
C GLY A 95 -10.48 13.27 5.33
N GLY A 96 -11.66 12.91 5.86
CA GLY A 96 -12.88 13.71 5.73
C GLY A 96 -13.17 14.06 4.25
N PRO A 97 -13.30 15.35 3.89
CA PRO A 97 -13.56 15.74 2.50
C PRO A 97 -12.32 15.66 1.59
N LEU A 98 -11.11 15.52 2.14
CA LEU A 98 -9.86 15.64 1.39
C LEU A 98 -9.30 14.27 0.99
N ARG A 99 -8.84 14.18 -0.27
CA ARG A 99 -8.15 13.03 -0.85
C ARG A 99 -6.92 13.53 -1.59
N VAL A 100 -5.75 12.99 -1.28
CA VAL A 100 -4.48 13.40 -1.89
C VAL A 100 -3.73 12.17 -2.35
N ILE A 101 -3.45 12.07 -3.65
CA ILE A 101 -2.51 11.08 -4.20
C ILE A 101 -1.17 11.75 -4.47
N LEU A 102 -0.08 11.01 -4.29
CA LEU A 102 1.27 11.56 -4.40
C LEU A 102 1.99 11.05 -5.66
N VAL A 103 2.53 11.97 -6.47
CA VAL A 103 3.37 11.63 -7.64
C VAL A 103 4.71 11.01 -7.21
N THR A 104 5.23 11.46 -6.07
CA THR A 104 6.44 10.92 -5.43
C THR A 104 6.17 10.69 -3.96
N THR A 105 6.75 9.63 -3.39
CA THR A 105 6.59 9.28 -1.98
C THR A 105 7.90 9.49 -1.22
N HIS A 106 8.51 8.42 -0.71
CA HIS A 106 9.70 8.48 0.14
C HIS A 106 10.96 8.55 -0.71
N ILE A 107 11.31 9.75 -1.20
CA ILE A 107 12.56 10.02 -1.92
C ILE A 107 13.31 11.22 -1.31
N PRO A 108 14.63 11.33 -1.49
CA PRO A 108 15.38 12.51 -1.08
C PRO A 108 14.82 13.78 -1.73
N PHE A 109 14.74 14.86 -0.97
CA PHE A 109 14.14 16.12 -1.44
C PHE A 109 14.80 16.64 -2.74
N ARG A 110 16.14 16.58 -2.81
CA ARG A 110 16.91 16.99 -3.99
C ARG A 110 16.57 16.23 -5.28
N ASP A 111 15.98 15.04 -5.16
CA ASP A 111 15.65 14.20 -6.31
C ASP A 111 14.25 14.48 -6.86
N ILE A 112 13.37 15.15 -6.09
CA ILE A 112 11.94 15.32 -6.39
C ILE A 112 11.73 15.87 -7.81
N ALA A 113 12.38 16.98 -8.14
CA ALA A 113 12.23 17.65 -9.44
C ALA A 113 12.54 16.70 -10.61
N SER A 114 13.65 15.95 -10.52
CA SER A 114 14.07 14.99 -11.55
C SER A 114 13.11 13.79 -11.69
N LYS A 115 12.36 13.49 -10.64
CA LYS A 115 11.46 12.32 -10.55
C LYS A 115 10.01 12.65 -10.95
N ILE A 116 9.66 13.92 -11.10
CA ILE A 116 8.38 14.37 -11.60
C ILE A 116 8.47 14.49 -13.13
N THR A 117 8.00 13.45 -13.82
CA THR A 117 7.93 13.44 -15.28
C THR A 117 6.47 13.54 -15.72
N LYS A 118 6.24 14.01 -16.96
CA LYS A 118 4.89 14.03 -17.55
C LYS A 118 4.20 12.66 -17.49
N ALA A 119 4.96 11.58 -17.73
CA ALA A 119 4.45 10.21 -17.67
C ALA A 119 3.95 9.85 -16.26
N ARG A 120 4.76 10.10 -15.22
CA ARG A 120 4.39 9.83 -13.83
C ARG A 120 3.21 10.66 -13.33
N VAL A 121 3.16 11.94 -13.71
CA VAL A 121 2.02 12.80 -13.35
C VAL A 121 0.74 12.26 -13.99
N LEU A 122 0.78 11.90 -15.27
CA LEU A 122 -0.37 11.36 -15.98
C LEU A 122 -0.83 10.01 -15.41
N GLU A 123 0.11 9.12 -15.08
CA GLU A 123 -0.17 7.87 -14.39
C GLU A 123 -0.85 8.09 -13.04
N THR A 124 -0.33 9.04 -12.24
CA THR A 124 -0.89 9.40 -10.94
C THR A 124 -2.30 9.97 -11.06
N ILE A 125 -2.58 10.79 -12.07
CA ILE A 125 -3.93 11.31 -12.36
C ILE A 125 -4.89 10.16 -12.72
N ARG A 126 -4.44 9.18 -13.51
CA ARG A 126 -5.26 8.00 -13.85
C ARG A 126 -5.56 7.16 -12.61
N LEU A 127 -4.56 6.92 -11.77
CA LEU A 127 -4.73 6.22 -10.49
C LEU A 127 -5.70 6.98 -9.57
N ALA A 128 -5.64 8.32 -9.52
CA ALA A 128 -6.59 9.13 -8.76
C ALA A 128 -8.03 8.95 -9.26
N LYS A 129 -8.25 8.99 -10.58
CA LYS A 129 -9.57 8.74 -11.18
C LYS A 129 -10.08 7.34 -10.83
N GLN A 130 -9.24 6.32 -10.95
CA GLN A 130 -9.63 4.95 -10.62
C GLN A 130 -9.96 4.81 -9.12
N ALA A 131 -9.15 5.41 -8.25
CA ALA A 131 -9.40 5.42 -6.81
C ALA A 131 -10.76 6.06 -6.45
N THR A 132 -11.15 7.13 -7.16
CA THR A 132 -12.46 7.76 -6.93
C THR A 132 -13.65 6.88 -7.30
N GLU A 133 -13.51 5.97 -8.27
CA GLU A 133 -14.54 4.98 -8.60
C GLU A 133 -14.77 4.01 -7.44
N TYR A 134 -13.69 3.51 -6.80
CA TYR A 134 -13.77 2.69 -5.59
C TYR A 134 -14.35 3.43 -4.37
N LEU A 135 -14.27 4.77 -4.38
CA LEU A 135 -14.81 5.63 -3.33
C LEU A 135 -16.22 6.16 -3.64
N GLY A 136 -16.87 5.70 -4.71
CA GLY A 136 -18.23 6.10 -5.09
C GLY A 136 -18.36 7.52 -5.67
N LEU A 137 -17.27 8.06 -6.24
CA LEU A 137 -17.23 9.39 -6.85
C LEU A 137 -17.12 9.28 -8.38
N GLU A 138 -18.26 9.32 -9.07
CA GLU A 138 -18.33 9.02 -10.52
C GLU A 138 -17.73 10.11 -11.44
N ARG A 139 -17.75 11.37 -11.00
CA ARG A 139 -17.26 12.52 -11.80
C ARG A 139 -16.28 13.37 -10.99
N PRO A 140 -15.09 12.83 -10.68
CA PRO A 140 -14.12 13.53 -9.85
C PRO A 140 -13.54 14.75 -10.57
N LYS A 141 -13.39 15.86 -9.86
CA LYS A 141 -12.53 16.97 -10.28
C LYS A 141 -11.17 16.77 -9.64
N ILE A 142 -10.13 16.56 -10.46
CA ILE A 142 -8.77 16.31 -9.99
C ILE A 142 -7.97 17.59 -10.16
N ALA A 143 -7.61 18.22 -9.04
CA ALA A 143 -6.64 19.31 -9.02
C ALA A 143 -5.22 18.74 -8.94
N VAL A 144 -4.27 19.36 -9.65
CA VAL A 144 -2.86 18.95 -9.67
C VAL A 144 -2.03 20.08 -9.08
N ALA A 145 -1.37 19.81 -7.96
CA ALA A 145 -0.46 20.78 -7.34
C ALA A 145 0.80 20.93 -8.22
N ALA A 146 1.28 22.17 -8.33
CA ALA A 146 2.55 22.43 -8.98
C ALA A 146 3.72 22.07 -8.05
N LEU A 147 4.89 21.81 -8.64
CA LEU A 147 6.13 21.59 -7.90
C LEU A 147 6.64 22.90 -7.27
N ASN A 148 6.70 23.96 -8.08
CA ASN A 148 7.26 25.23 -7.69
C ASN A 148 6.18 26.18 -7.14
N PRO A 149 6.57 27.15 -6.28
CA PRO A 149 5.68 28.22 -5.85
C PRO A 149 5.02 28.90 -7.05
N HIS A 150 3.75 29.29 -6.90
CA HIS A 150 2.99 30.00 -7.95
C HIS A 150 2.94 29.26 -9.30
N ALA A 151 3.06 27.93 -9.28
CA ALA A 151 3.17 27.11 -10.48
C ALA A 151 4.30 27.54 -11.44
N GLY A 152 5.41 28.02 -10.86
CA GLY A 152 6.61 28.47 -11.57
C GLY A 152 6.64 29.96 -11.88
N GLU A 153 5.56 30.72 -11.61
CA GLU A 153 5.46 32.16 -11.86
C GLU A 153 5.97 32.55 -13.26
N ALA A 154 5.32 32.00 -14.30
CA ALA A 154 5.72 32.17 -15.70
C ALA A 154 7.21 31.81 -15.97
N SER A 155 7.70 30.76 -15.33
CA SER A 155 9.10 30.25 -15.37
C SER A 155 10.12 31.03 -14.54
N LEU A 156 9.70 32.06 -13.78
CA LEU A 156 10.58 32.80 -12.88
C LEU A 156 11.11 31.93 -11.73
N PHE A 157 10.31 30.98 -11.25
CA PHE A 157 10.67 30.06 -10.15
C PHE A 157 10.92 28.63 -10.64
N GLY A 158 11.22 28.48 -11.93
CA GLY A 158 11.40 27.20 -12.60
C GLY A 158 10.11 26.58 -13.12
#